data_AF-A0A419GV82-F1
#
_entry.id   AF-A0A419GV82-F1
#
_cell.length_a   1.000
_cell.length_b   1.000
_cell.length_c   1.000
_cell.angle_alpha   90.00
_cell.angle_beta   90.00
_cell.angle_gamma   90.00
#
_symmetry.space_group_name_H-M   'P 1'
#
loop_
_entity.id
_entity.type
_entity.pdbx_description
1 polymer ?
#
loop_
_entity_poly.entity_id
_entity_poly.type
_entity_poly.pdbx_seq_one_letter_code
_entity_poly.pdbx_strand_id
1 'polypeptide(L)'
;METKVSKAPETKDEAYTVFDRWIRRRPGLDWRDKAGIAAYNSEVRAIGKQRIRALKALQDFARPWNEYSPELLIEASQRAYSGRLSFDHKGQIEYTAGQYWPTEYRQAAAAVLELYCSLVYAKRAKEEPRTYQYNSMADVKRANHESGGFWFEPATMRYFQTKIETSLIAGRYFVTSERHEDEPRRYTCREALPDGSIESVGQFQQYRTLKEAREAIAGLLRS
;
A
#
# COMPACT_ATOMS: atom_id res chain seq x y z
N MET A 1 -29.22 9.78 26.64
CA MET A 1 -28.83 9.06 25.41
C MET A 1 -27.50 8.41 25.71
N GLU A 2 -27.46 7.11 25.97
CA GLU A 2 -26.22 6.41 26.30
C GLU A 2 -25.27 6.51 25.11
N THR A 3 -24.12 7.16 25.29
CA THR A 3 -23.06 7.19 24.30
C THR A 3 -22.51 5.77 24.21
N LYS A 4 -22.93 5.00 23.19
CA LYS A 4 -22.34 3.69 22.90
C LYS A 4 -20.82 3.89 22.74
N VAL A 5 -20.05 3.42 23.71
CA VAL A 5 -18.59 3.47 23.64
C VAL A 5 -18.15 2.46 22.59
N SER A 6 -17.64 2.94 21.46
CA SER A 6 -17.04 2.09 20.43
C SER A 6 -15.76 1.46 21.00
N LYS A 7 -15.70 0.13 21.10
CA LYS A 7 -14.52 -0.61 21.55
C LYS A 7 -13.92 -1.34 20.36
N ALA A 8 -12.73 -0.95 19.90
CA ALA A 8 -12.01 -1.74 18.90
C ALA A 8 -11.57 -3.11 19.47
N PRO A 9 -11.30 -4.11 18.61
CA PRO A 9 -10.66 -5.37 19.02
C PRO A 9 -9.41 -5.12 19.87
N GLU A 10 -9.09 -6.01 20.81
CA GLU A 10 -7.99 -5.77 21.76
C GLU A 10 -6.64 -6.07 21.12
N THR A 11 -6.59 -7.02 20.18
CA THR A 11 -5.36 -7.41 19.48
C THR A 11 -5.48 -7.30 17.97
N LYS A 12 -4.32 -7.25 17.30
CA LYS A 12 -4.24 -7.27 15.83
C LYS A 12 -4.86 -8.54 15.24
N ASP A 13 -4.66 -9.68 15.88
CA ASP A 13 -5.16 -10.98 15.42
C ASP A 13 -6.68 -11.07 15.57
N GLU A 14 -7.23 -10.52 16.64
CA GLU A 14 -8.68 -10.36 16.80
C GLU A 14 -9.25 -9.44 15.73
N ALA A 15 -8.63 -8.27 15.51
CA ALA A 15 -9.06 -7.36 14.46
C ALA A 15 -9.02 -8.03 13.09
N TYR A 16 -7.93 -8.72 12.77
CA TYR A 16 -7.80 -9.50 11.54
C TYR A 16 -8.94 -10.51 11.39
N THR A 17 -9.22 -11.28 12.45
CA THR A 17 -10.26 -12.31 12.46
C THR A 17 -11.65 -11.72 12.24
N VAL A 18 -11.95 -10.60 12.90
CA VAL A 18 -13.25 -9.90 12.76
C VAL A 18 -13.42 -9.36 11.34
N PHE A 19 -12.39 -8.70 10.78
CA PHE A 19 -12.44 -8.20 9.41
C PHE A 19 -12.48 -9.32 8.35
N ASP A 20 -11.70 -10.39 8.51
CA ASP A 20 -11.72 -11.54 7.59
C ASP A 20 -13.11 -12.17 7.54
N ARG A 21 -13.71 -12.43 8.72
CA ARG A 21 -15.08 -12.94 8.82
C ARG A 21 -16.08 -12.01 8.15
N TRP A 22 -15.98 -10.71 8.41
CA TRP A 22 -16.85 -9.70 7.81
C TRP A 22 -16.75 -9.70 6.29
N ILE A 23 -15.54 -9.59 5.73
CA ILE A 23 -15.29 -9.52 4.29
C ILE A 23 -15.76 -10.81 3.58
N ARG A 24 -15.62 -11.98 4.22
CA ARG A 24 -16.01 -13.27 3.66
C ARG A 24 -17.50 -13.58 3.75
N ARG A 25 -18.29 -12.81 4.51
CA ARG A 25 -19.74 -12.96 4.57
C ARG A 25 -20.34 -12.99 3.16
N ARG A 26 -21.38 -13.81 2.95
CA ARG A 26 -22.11 -13.82 1.67
C ARG A 26 -22.98 -12.55 1.56
N PRO A 27 -23.01 -11.90 0.39
CA PRO A 27 -23.77 -10.65 0.19
C PRO A 27 -25.29 -10.87 0.08
N GLY A 28 -25.74 -12.12 -0.11
CA GLY A 28 -27.17 -12.48 -0.08
C GLY A 28 -27.98 -12.06 -1.31
N LEU A 29 -27.37 -11.95 -2.50
CA LEU A 29 -28.12 -11.63 -3.73
C LEU A 29 -28.93 -12.82 -4.25
N ASP A 30 -30.21 -12.58 -4.56
CA ASP A 30 -31.03 -13.43 -5.42
C ASP A 30 -31.14 -12.80 -6.82
N TRP A 31 -31.01 -13.62 -7.85
CA TRP A 31 -31.16 -13.18 -9.24
C TRP A 31 -32.61 -12.82 -9.58
N ARG A 32 -33.57 -13.35 -8.82
CA ARG A 32 -35.01 -13.05 -8.98
C ARG A 32 -35.37 -11.61 -8.63
N ASP A 33 -34.54 -10.96 -7.80
CA ASP A 33 -34.72 -9.57 -7.39
C ASP A 33 -34.08 -8.57 -8.36
N LYS A 34 -33.61 -9.06 -9.52
CA LYS A 34 -32.90 -8.27 -10.53
C LYS A 34 -33.67 -8.26 -11.84
N ALA A 35 -33.37 -7.25 -12.67
CA ALA A 35 -33.87 -7.12 -14.04
C ALA A 35 -33.22 -8.16 -15.00
N GLY A 36 -33.24 -9.44 -14.59
CA GLY A 36 -32.68 -10.57 -15.32
C GLY A 36 -31.25 -10.98 -14.92
N ILE A 37 -30.84 -12.12 -15.47
CA ILE A 37 -29.55 -12.78 -15.19
C ILE A 37 -28.35 -11.90 -15.55
N ALA A 38 -28.46 -11.08 -16.60
CA ALA A 38 -27.38 -10.17 -17.02
C ALA A 38 -27.08 -9.09 -15.97
N ALA A 39 -28.12 -8.48 -15.38
CA ALA A 39 -27.99 -7.50 -14.31
C ALA A 39 -27.37 -8.13 -13.06
N TYR A 40 -27.86 -9.32 -12.67
CA TYR A 40 -27.28 -10.12 -11.60
C TYR A 40 -25.78 -10.40 -11.81
N ASN A 41 -25.39 -10.89 -12.99
CA ASN A 41 -23.99 -11.22 -13.29
C ASN A 41 -23.05 -10.01 -13.30
N SER A 42 -23.54 -8.84 -13.74
CA SER A 42 -22.75 -7.60 -13.68
C SER A 42 -22.49 -7.20 -12.22
N GLU A 43 -23.52 -7.28 -11.39
CA GLU A 43 -23.46 -6.92 -9.99
C GLU A 43 -22.61 -7.88 -9.15
N VAL A 44 -22.73 -9.19 -9.37
CA VAL A 44 -21.86 -10.20 -8.76
C VAL A 44 -20.39 -9.94 -9.08
N ARG A 45 -20.06 -9.53 -10.32
CA ARG A 45 -18.69 -9.18 -10.70
C ARG A 45 -18.18 -7.93 -9.99
N ALA A 46 -19.01 -6.89 -9.89
CA ALA A 46 -18.65 -5.68 -9.13
C ALA A 46 -18.36 -5.99 -7.67
N ILE A 47 -19.19 -6.83 -7.05
CA ILE A 47 -19.04 -7.29 -5.67
C ILE A 47 -17.79 -8.15 -5.49
N GLY A 48 -17.45 -8.99 -6.49
CA GLY A 48 -16.20 -9.74 -6.51
C GLY A 48 -14.97 -8.83 -6.46
N LYS A 49 -14.96 -7.73 -7.22
CA LYS A 49 -13.86 -6.74 -7.18
C LYS A 49 -13.75 -6.07 -5.82
N GLN A 50 -14.87 -5.74 -5.17
CA GLN A 50 -14.87 -5.17 -3.81
C GLN A 50 -14.27 -6.14 -2.79
N ARG A 51 -14.56 -7.44 -2.90
CA ARG A 51 -13.95 -8.47 -2.05
C ARG A 51 -12.43 -8.52 -2.23
N ILE A 52 -11.94 -8.45 -3.47
CA ILE A 52 -10.49 -8.45 -3.74
C ILE A 52 -9.82 -7.23 -3.10
N ARG A 53 -10.40 -6.03 -3.27
CA ARG A 53 -9.88 -4.80 -2.63
C ARG A 53 -9.83 -4.94 -1.11
N ALA A 54 -10.91 -5.38 -0.49
CA ALA A 54 -10.99 -5.53 0.97
C ALA A 54 -9.98 -6.56 1.50
N LEU A 55 -9.80 -7.69 0.81
CA LEU A 55 -8.78 -8.68 1.18
C LEU A 55 -7.36 -8.14 1.04
N LYS A 56 -7.08 -7.34 0.01
CA LYS A 56 -5.78 -6.67 -0.14
C LYS A 56 -5.54 -5.69 1.00
N ALA A 57 -6.53 -4.86 1.35
CA ALA A 57 -6.43 -3.95 2.48
C ALA A 57 -6.21 -4.69 3.81
N LEU A 58 -6.85 -5.86 3.99
CA LEU A 58 -6.64 -6.71 5.17
C LEU A 58 -5.23 -7.32 5.21
N GLN A 59 -4.67 -7.70 4.06
CA GLN A 59 -3.28 -8.15 3.97
C GLN A 59 -2.30 -7.02 4.32
N ASP A 60 -2.55 -5.80 3.84
CA ASP A 60 -1.75 -4.63 4.15
C ASP A 60 -1.83 -4.26 5.64
N PHE A 61 -3.01 -4.39 6.26
CA PHE A 61 -3.19 -4.28 7.70
C PHE A 61 -2.38 -5.33 8.48
N ALA A 62 -2.38 -6.58 8.01
CA ALA A 62 -1.75 -7.71 8.69
C ALA A 62 -0.21 -7.70 8.64
N ARG A 63 0.42 -6.82 7.85
CA ARG A 63 1.87 -6.84 7.64
C ARG A 63 2.64 -6.74 8.97
N PRO A 64 3.76 -7.46 9.15
CA PRO A 64 4.46 -7.55 10.44
C PRO A 64 4.85 -6.21 11.05
N TRP A 65 5.31 -5.27 10.21
CA TRP A 65 5.73 -3.95 10.65
C TRP A 65 4.59 -3.01 11.01
N ASN A 66 3.34 -3.38 10.78
CA ASN A 66 2.19 -2.55 11.13
C ASN A 66 1.87 -2.75 12.61
N GLU A 67 2.32 -1.82 13.44
CA GLU A 67 1.98 -1.81 14.86
C GLU A 67 0.46 -1.61 15.02
N TYR A 68 -0.13 -2.36 15.95
CA TYR A 68 -1.57 -2.30 16.18
C TYR A 68 -1.91 -1.15 17.11
N SER A 69 -2.80 -0.27 16.67
CA SER A 69 -3.37 0.79 17.51
C SER A 69 -4.90 0.75 17.44
N PRO A 70 -5.56 0.30 18.52
CA PRO A 70 -7.02 0.36 18.64
C PRO A 70 -7.59 1.76 18.40
N GLU A 71 -6.86 2.79 18.83
CA GLU A 71 -7.26 4.21 18.74
C GLU A 71 -7.33 4.66 17.28
N LEU A 72 -6.28 4.37 16.50
CA LEU A 72 -6.27 4.69 15.07
C LEU A 72 -7.29 3.87 14.29
N LEU A 73 -7.61 2.66 14.76
CA LEU A 73 -8.65 1.84 14.14
C LEU A 73 -10.05 2.40 14.38
N ILE A 74 -10.33 2.91 15.59
CA ILE A 74 -11.56 3.66 15.89
C ILE A 74 -11.60 4.96 15.08
N GLU A 75 -10.50 5.70 15.01
CA GLU A 75 -10.42 6.93 14.22
C GLU A 75 -10.72 6.67 12.73
N ALA A 76 -10.11 5.62 12.17
CA ALA A 76 -10.34 5.22 10.79
C ALA A 76 -11.81 4.80 10.56
N SER A 77 -12.43 4.10 11.51
CA SER A 77 -13.82 3.65 11.41
C SER A 77 -14.81 4.82 11.39
N GLN A 78 -14.56 5.86 12.18
CA GLN A 78 -15.37 7.07 12.23
C GLN A 78 -15.19 7.98 11.00
N ARG A 79 -13.97 8.08 10.47
CA ARG A 79 -13.63 8.99 9.36
C ARG A 79 -13.91 8.39 7.99
N ALA A 80 -13.70 7.10 7.82
CA ALA A 80 -13.89 6.44 6.53
C ALA A 80 -15.37 6.15 6.27
N TYR A 81 -15.77 6.19 5.00
CA TYR A 81 -17.07 5.70 4.55
C TYR A 81 -18.28 6.25 5.36
N SER A 82 -18.21 7.54 5.69
CA SER A 82 -19.24 8.27 6.47
C SER A 82 -19.46 7.74 7.90
N GLY A 83 -18.48 7.02 8.48
CA GLY A 83 -18.57 6.51 9.85
C GLY A 83 -19.52 5.31 10.01
N ARG A 84 -19.92 4.67 8.91
CA ARG A 84 -20.96 3.63 8.93
C ARG A 84 -20.51 2.29 9.48
N LEU A 85 -19.21 2.02 9.47
CA LEU A 85 -18.61 0.82 10.05
C LEU A 85 -18.02 1.21 11.40
N SER A 86 -18.52 0.62 12.47
CA SER A 86 -18.08 0.84 13.85
C SER A 86 -17.83 -0.49 14.55
N PHE A 87 -17.46 -0.44 15.83
CA PHE A 87 -17.28 -1.63 16.65
C PHE A 87 -18.20 -1.60 17.87
N ASP A 88 -18.79 -2.75 18.21
CA ASP A 88 -19.60 -2.90 19.41
C ASP A 88 -18.72 -3.01 20.68
N HIS A 89 -19.36 -3.17 21.84
CA HIS A 89 -18.68 -3.32 23.13
C HIS A 89 -17.81 -4.58 23.25
N LYS A 90 -17.87 -5.50 22.28
CA LYS A 90 -17.07 -6.74 22.18
C LYS A 90 -16.04 -6.69 21.06
N GLY A 91 -15.83 -5.54 20.41
CA GLY A 91 -14.92 -5.42 19.28
C GLY A 91 -15.43 -6.06 17.99
N GLN A 92 -16.71 -6.44 17.90
CA GLN A 92 -17.29 -6.94 16.65
C GLN A 92 -17.71 -5.79 15.76
N ILE A 93 -17.61 -5.97 14.44
CA ILE A 93 -18.05 -4.94 13.49
C ILE A 93 -19.57 -4.78 13.57
N GLU A 94 -20.00 -3.57 13.87
CA GLU A 94 -21.38 -3.09 13.73
C GLU A 94 -21.43 -2.19 12.48
N TYR A 95 -22.48 -2.30 11.67
CA TYR A 95 -22.62 -1.47 10.48
C TYR A 95 -24.02 -0.88 10.36
N THR A 96 -24.07 0.42 10.13
CA THR A 96 -25.32 1.11 9.82
C THR A 96 -25.65 0.92 8.35
N ALA A 97 -26.55 -0.01 8.06
CA ALA A 97 -26.96 -0.36 6.70
C ALA A 97 -27.51 0.86 5.95
N GLY A 98 -26.93 1.17 4.78
CA GLY A 98 -27.50 2.10 3.82
C GLY A 98 -28.63 1.49 3.00
N GLN A 99 -28.99 2.18 1.92
CA GLN A 99 -30.01 1.72 0.98
C GLN A 99 -29.61 0.39 0.30
N TYR A 100 -28.31 0.05 0.23
CA TYR A 100 -27.88 -1.16 -0.46
C TYR A 100 -26.73 -1.93 0.22
N TRP A 101 -27.08 -2.65 1.28
CA TRP A 101 -26.16 -3.50 2.06
C TRP A 101 -25.24 -4.44 1.25
N PRO A 102 -25.70 -5.21 0.23
CA PRO A 102 -24.87 -6.23 -0.45
C PRO A 102 -23.58 -5.73 -1.12
N THR A 103 -23.51 -4.44 -1.47
CA THR A 103 -22.35 -3.82 -2.13
C THR A 103 -21.54 -2.89 -1.24
N GLU A 104 -22.08 -2.48 -0.10
CA GLU A 104 -21.46 -1.43 0.71
C GLU A 104 -20.51 -1.99 1.78
N TYR A 105 -20.88 -3.09 2.45
CA TYR A 105 -20.18 -3.53 3.66
C TYR A 105 -18.69 -3.89 3.45
N ARG A 106 -18.33 -4.45 2.28
CA ARG A 106 -16.93 -4.74 1.94
C ARG A 106 -16.16 -3.48 1.56
N GLN A 107 -16.84 -2.51 0.93
CA GLN A 107 -16.22 -1.23 0.60
C GLN A 107 -15.93 -0.44 1.87
N ALA A 108 -16.86 -0.45 2.83
CA ALA A 108 -16.65 0.15 4.13
C ALA A 108 -15.45 -0.49 4.85
N ALA A 109 -15.37 -1.83 4.89
CA ALA A 109 -14.22 -2.52 5.47
C ALA A 109 -12.90 -2.17 4.78
N ALA A 110 -12.87 -2.14 3.44
CA ALA A 110 -11.69 -1.73 2.68
C ALA A 110 -11.26 -0.30 3.02
N ALA A 111 -12.20 0.64 3.03
CA ALA A 111 -11.93 2.06 3.29
C ALA A 111 -11.39 2.27 4.71
N VAL A 112 -11.93 1.58 5.71
CA VAL A 112 -11.44 1.64 7.10
C VAL A 112 -10.02 1.09 7.20
N LEU A 113 -9.75 -0.08 6.63
CA LEU A 113 -8.42 -0.70 6.67
C LEU A 113 -7.36 0.14 5.93
N GLU A 114 -7.72 0.71 4.77
CA GLU A 114 -6.84 1.59 3.98
C GLU A 114 -6.52 2.90 4.73
N LEU A 115 -7.54 3.53 5.34
CA LEU A 115 -7.33 4.73 6.14
C LEU A 115 -6.52 4.43 7.40
N TYR A 116 -6.79 3.33 8.09
CA TYR A 116 -6.00 2.87 9.24
C TYR A 116 -4.52 2.75 8.88
N CYS A 117 -4.19 2.05 7.80
CA CYS A 117 -2.80 1.90 7.36
C CYS A 117 -2.16 3.28 7.12
N SER A 118 -2.90 4.19 6.47
CA SER A 118 -2.44 5.55 6.20
C SER A 118 -2.17 6.34 7.50
N LEU A 119 -3.03 6.20 8.51
CA LEU A 119 -2.84 6.84 9.82
C LEU A 119 -1.64 6.27 10.57
N VAL A 120 -1.43 4.95 10.55
CA VAL A 120 -0.24 4.34 11.14
C VAL A 120 1.03 4.83 10.44
N TYR A 121 1.02 4.91 9.11
CA TYR A 121 2.15 5.48 8.37
C TYR A 121 2.41 6.95 8.77
N ALA A 122 1.37 7.77 8.91
CA ALA A 122 1.50 9.17 9.31
C ALA A 122 1.99 9.33 10.76
N LYS A 123 1.51 8.50 11.69
CA LYS A 123 1.96 8.46 13.09
C LYS A 123 3.45 8.13 13.16
N ARG A 124 3.87 7.04 12.53
CA ARG A 124 5.28 6.63 12.48
C ARG A 124 6.17 7.69 11.84
N ALA A 125 5.71 8.33 10.76
CA ALA A 125 6.45 9.43 10.13
C ALA A 125 6.64 10.66 11.04
N LYS A 126 5.78 10.85 12.05
CA LYS A 126 5.94 11.91 13.08
C LYS A 126 6.84 11.48 14.24
N GLU A 127 6.75 10.22 14.68
CA GLU A 127 7.50 9.67 15.83
C GLU A 127 8.95 9.34 15.47
N GLU A 128 9.14 8.76 14.28
CA GLU A 128 10.43 8.52 13.65
C GLU A 128 10.49 9.42 12.41
N PRO A 129 10.75 10.73 12.57
CA PRO A 129 10.95 11.59 11.41
C PRO A 129 12.09 11.00 10.60
N ARG A 130 11.72 10.50 9.41
CA ARG A 130 12.65 9.88 8.47
C ARG A 130 13.81 10.84 8.28
N THR A 131 15.01 10.44 8.70
CA THR A 131 16.18 11.32 8.69
C THR A 131 16.56 11.77 7.29
N TYR A 132 16.06 11.11 6.24
CA TYR A 132 15.98 11.65 4.89
C TYR A 132 15.11 10.81 3.94
N GLN A 133 14.21 11.42 3.16
CA GLN A 133 13.56 10.81 1.97
C GLN A 133 13.21 11.85 0.91
N TYR A 134 13.43 11.50 -0.35
CA TYR A 134 12.92 12.25 -1.50
C TYR A 134 11.46 11.91 -1.76
N ASN A 135 10.66 12.88 -2.23
CA ASN A 135 9.24 12.65 -2.56
C ASN A 135 9.07 12.10 -3.98
N SER A 136 10.03 12.35 -4.87
CA SER A 136 9.96 11.98 -6.27
C SER A 136 11.34 11.77 -6.90
N MET A 137 11.37 11.12 -8.08
CA MET A 137 12.58 11.07 -8.90
C MET A 137 13.04 12.46 -9.38
N ALA A 138 12.15 13.45 -9.44
CA ALA A 138 12.54 14.81 -9.78
C ALA A 138 13.34 15.47 -8.66
N ASP A 139 13.00 15.19 -7.40
CA ASP A 139 13.75 15.67 -6.24
C ASP A 139 15.14 15.04 -6.18
N VAL A 140 15.24 13.74 -6.44
CA VAL A 140 16.52 13.01 -6.53
C VAL A 140 17.42 13.63 -7.59
N LYS A 141 16.89 13.87 -8.80
CA LYS A 141 17.63 14.48 -9.90
C LYS A 141 18.12 15.89 -9.57
N ARG A 142 17.26 16.69 -8.94
CA ARG A 142 17.59 18.05 -8.52
C ARG A 142 18.71 18.06 -7.48
N ALA A 143 18.59 17.25 -6.43
CA ALA A 143 19.61 17.17 -5.38
C ALA A 143 20.95 16.65 -5.91
N ASN A 144 20.95 15.66 -6.79
CA ASN A 144 22.19 15.18 -7.43
C ASN A 144 22.88 16.27 -8.25
N HIS A 145 22.12 17.08 -8.99
CA HIS A 145 22.68 18.20 -9.73
C HIS A 145 23.20 19.32 -8.82
N GLU A 146 22.44 19.68 -7.77
CA GLU A 146 22.82 20.71 -6.79
C GLU A 146 24.09 20.34 -6.02
N SER A 147 24.35 19.04 -5.81
CA SER A 147 25.61 18.56 -5.22
C SER A 147 26.76 18.40 -6.21
N GLY A 148 26.58 18.83 -7.47
CA GLY A 148 27.60 18.71 -8.52
C GLY A 148 27.76 17.30 -9.09
N GLY A 149 26.78 16.43 -8.86
CA GLY A 149 26.75 15.06 -9.37
C GLY A 149 26.34 14.96 -10.83
N PHE A 150 26.99 14.05 -11.56
CA PHE A 150 26.78 13.84 -13.01
C PHE A 150 25.92 12.62 -13.33
N TRP A 151 25.32 11.97 -12.32
CA TRP A 151 24.72 10.65 -12.47
C TRP A 151 23.55 10.66 -13.47
N PHE A 152 22.71 11.71 -13.40
CA PHE A 152 21.54 11.88 -14.29
C PHE A 152 21.85 12.66 -15.57
N GLU A 153 23.11 13.00 -15.84
CA GLU A 153 23.43 13.75 -17.05
C GLU A 153 23.20 12.91 -18.31
N PRO A 154 22.70 13.53 -19.40
CA PRO A 154 22.46 12.83 -20.65
C PRO A 154 23.70 12.12 -21.22
N ALA A 155 24.90 12.65 -20.97
CA ALA A 155 26.16 12.04 -21.41
C ALA A 155 26.46 10.75 -20.62
N THR A 156 26.44 10.84 -19.28
CA THR A 156 26.65 9.70 -18.36
C THR A 156 25.66 8.57 -18.61
N MET A 157 24.36 8.90 -18.71
CA MET A 157 23.33 7.89 -18.95
C MET A 157 23.45 7.23 -20.33
N ARG A 158 23.89 7.98 -21.35
CA ARG A 158 24.10 7.45 -22.71
C ARG A 158 25.28 6.50 -22.77
N TYR A 159 26.38 6.83 -22.09
CA TYR A 159 27.58 5.99 -22.03
C TYR A 159 27.26 4.56 -21.55
N PHE A 160 26.47 4.43 -20.48
CA PHE A 160 26.06 3.13 -19.94
C PHE A 160 24.75 2.57 -20.54
N GLN A 161 24.15 3.27 -21.49
CA GLN A 161 22.80 3.01 -22.00
C GLN A 161 21.77 2.81 -20.87
N THR A 162 21.87 3.62 -19.82
CA THR A 162 21.07 3.53 -18.59
C THR A 162 19.62 3.89 -18.86
N LYS A 163 18.70 3.07 -18.33
CA LYS A 163 17.28 3.39 -18.21
C LYS A 163 16.87 3.33 -16.75
N ILE A 164 16.03 4.28 -16.33
CA ILE A 164 15.41 4.27 -15.00
C ILE A 164 14.12 3.46 -15.13
N GLU A 165 14.04 2.31 -14.47
CA GLU A 165 12.98 1.31 -14.65
C GLU A 165 11.82 1.48 -13.66
N THR A 166 12.06 2.21 -12.57
CA THR A 166 11.05 2.43 -11.52
C THR A 166 10.93 3.89 -11.15
N SER A 167 9.77 4.25 -10.62
CA SER A 167 9.68 5.40 -9.73
C SER A 167 10.53 5.17 -8.47
N LEU A 168 10.67 6.21 -7.66
CA LEU A 168 11.29 6.10 -6.36
C LEU A 168 10.49 5.14 -5.47
N ILE A 169 11.21 4.28 -4.76
CA ILE A 169 10.72 3.23 -3.87
C ILE A 169 11.14 3.63 -2.45
N ALA A 170 10.17 3.73 -1.55
CA ALA A 170 10.39 4.13 -0.16
C ALA A 170 11.19 5.44 0.01
N GLY A 171 11.05 6.37 -0.95
CA GLY A 171 11.69 7.68 -0.87
C GLY A 171 13.23 7.68 -1.00
N ARG A 172 13.84 6.55 -1.37
CA ARG A 172 15.30 6.37 -1.35
C ARG A 172 15.82 5.48 -2.46
N TYR A 173 15.11 4.41 -2.82
CA TYR A 173 15.60 3.41 -3.77
C TYR A 173 14.97 3.56 -5.14
N PHE A 174 15.69 3.17 -6.19
CA PHE A 174 15.11 3.00 -7.53
C PHE A 174 15.89 1.94 -8.29
N VAL A 175 15.31 1.38 -9.34
CA VAL A 175 16.00 0.39 -10.18
C VAL A 175 16.38 1.03 -11.50
N THR A 176 17.62 0.78 -11.91
CA THR A 176 18.12 1.10 -13.24
C THR A 176 18.41 -0.16 -14.00
N SER A 177 18.49 -0.03 -15.32
CA SER A 177 19.01 -1.07 -16.18
C SER A 177 20.06 -0.49 -17.11
N GLU A 178 21.11 -1.25 -17.35
CA GLU A 178 22.27 -0.86 -18.15
C GLU A 178 22.53 -1.92 -19.22
N ARG A 179 23.19 -1.52 -20.31
CA ARG A 179 23.61 -2.44 -21.36
C ARG A 179 24.99 -2.05 -21.86
N HIS A 180 25.91 -3.01 -21.85
CA HIS A 180 27.21 -2.89 -22.46
C HIS A 180 27.21 -3.62 -23.80
N GLU A 181 27.41 -2.89 -24.90
CA GLU A 181 27.46 -3.45 -26.26
C GLU A 181 26.31 -4.43 -26.56
N ASP A 182 26.64 -5.66 -26.93
CA ASP A 182 25.71 -6.73 -27.28
C ASP A 182 25.32 -7.62 -26.08
N GLU A 183 25.79 -7.29 -24.88
CA GLU A 183 25.41 -8.05 -23.70
C GLU A 183 23.95 -7.86 -23.33
N PRO A 184 23.28 -8.89 -22.75
CA PRO A 184 21.90 -8.75 -22.36
C PRO A 184 21.75 -7.71 -21.25
N ARG A 185 20.73 -6.85 -21.34
CA ARG A 185 20.43 -5.82 -20.34
C ARG A 185 20.32 -6.42 -18.93
N ARG A 186 20.95 -5.76 -17.97
CA ARG A 186 20.98 -6.14 -16.55
C ARG A 186 20.45 -5.01 -15.69
N TYR A 187 20.06 -5.33 -14.46
CA TYR A 187 19.42 -4.38 -13.55
C TYR A 187 20.29 -4.15 -12.32
N THR A 188 20.28 -2.91 -11.85
CA THR A 188 21.02 -2.45 -10.67
C THR A 188 20.05 -1.76 -9.70
N CYS A 189 20.10 -2.14 -8.42
CA CYS A 189 19.41 -1.40 -7.37
C CYS A 189 20.22 -0.16 -7.02
N ARG A 190 19.60 1.01 -7.01
CA ARG A 190 20.23 2.29 -6.68
C ARG A 190 19.64 2.86 -5.42
N GLU A 191 20.49 3.52 -4.65
CA GLU A 191 20.12 4.27 -3.48
C GLU A 191 20.49 5.73 -3.70
N ALA A 192 19.52 6.63 -3.47
CA ALA A 192 19.76 8.06 -3.43
C ALA A 192 20.03 8.49 -1.99
N LEU A 193 21.23 8.99 -1.73
CA LEU A 193 21.71 9.40 -0.42
C LEU A 193 21.25 10.83 -0.05
N PRO A 194 21.34 11.20 1.25
CA PRO A 194 20.96 12.53 1.74
C PRO A 194 21.65 13.71 1.09
N ASP A 195 22.89 13.52 0.64
CA ASP A 195 23.74 14.53 0.01
C ASP A 195 23.54 14.64 -1.51
N GLY A 196 22.54 13.94 -2.08
CA GLY A 196 22.31 13.92 -3.52
C GLY A 196 23.12 12.87 -4.28
N SER A 197 24.07 12.18 -3.64
CA SER A 197 24.85 11.13 -4.31
C SER A 197 24.02 9.87 -4.56
N ILE A 198 24.41 9.10 -5.58
CA ILE A 198 23.72 7.86 -5.98
C ILE A 198 24.69 6.69 -5.88
N GLU A 199 24.32 5.68 -5.09
CA GLU A 199 25.11 4.47 -4.92
C GLU A 199 24.41 3.23 -5.49
N SER A 200 25.21 2.22 -5.84
CA SER A 200 24.70 0.88 -6.14
C SER A 200 24.49 0.14 -4.84
N VAL A 201 23.30 -0.43 -4.65
CA VAL A 201 23.05 -1.37 -3.56
C VAL A 201 23.36 -2.77 -4.05
N GLY A 202 24.49 -3.31 -3.59
CA GLY A 202 25.05 -4.54 -4.14
C GLY A 202 25.92 -4.28 -5.37
N GLN A 203 26.01 -5.27 -6.26
CA GLN A 203 26.87 -5.20 -7.44
C GLN A 203 26.17 -4.51 -8.62
N PHE A 204 26.95 -3.79 -9.43
CA PHE A 204 26.48 -3.24 -10.70
C PHE A 204 26.06 -4.38 -11.64
N GLN A 205 24.92 -4.24 -12.31
CA GLN A 205 24.36 -5.25 -13.21
C GLN A 205 24.10 -6.63 -12.56
N GLN A 206 23.87 -6.66 -11.25
CA GLN A 206 23.70 -7.91 -10.49
C GLN A 206 22.49 -8.74 -10.91
N TYR A 207 21.38 -8.11 -11.30
CA TYR A 207 20.11 -8.80 -11.49
C TYR A 207 19.78 -9.02 -12.96
N ARG A 208 19.18 -10.17 -13.28
CA ARG A 208 18.77 -10.55 -14.63
C ARG A 208 17.40 -9.99 -14.98
N THR A 209 16.56 -9.75 -13.97
CA THR A 209 15.20 -9.25 -14.16
C THR A 209 14.87 -8.08 -13.23
N LEU A 210 13.95 -7.22 -13.67
CA LEU A 210 13.41 -6.14 -12.83
C LEU A 210 12.73 -6.68 -11.56
N LYS A 211 12.12 -7.86 -11.64
CA LYS A 211 11.45 -8.51 -10.52
C LYS A 211 12.45 -8.84 -9.40
N GLU A 212 13.58 -9.46 -9.74
CA GLU A 212 14.65 -9.78 -8.79
C GLU A 212 15.18 -8.52 -8.08
N ALA A 213 15.45 -7.45 -8.84
CA ALA A 213 15.92 -6.18 -8.28
C ALA A 213 14.89 -5.58 -7.29
N ARG A 214 13.60 -5.61 -7.63
CA ARG A 214 12.53 -5.14 -6.73
C ARG A 214 12.39 -6.00 -5.49
N GLU A 215 12.55 -7.31 -5.61
CA GLU A 215 12.53 -8.25 -4.47
C GLU A 215 13.72 -8.01 -3.53
N ALA A 216 14.90 -7.69 -4.08
CA ALA A 216 16.07 -7.32 -3.31
C ALA A 216 15.86 -6.02 -2.52
N ILE A 217 15.35 -4.95 -3.16
CA ILE A 217 14.98 -3.72 -2.45
C ILE A 217 13.93 -3.99 -1.38
N ALA A 218 12.93 -4.80 -1.69
CA ALA A 218 11.94 -5.19 -0.69
C ALA A 218 12.57 -5.96 0.48
N GLY A 219 13.66 -6.71 0.26
CA GLY A 219 14.46 -7.35 1.31
C GLY A 219 15.14 -6.35 2.24
N LEU A 220 15.77 -5.32 1.68
CA LEU A 220 16.41 -4.24 2.44
C LEU A 220 15.41 -3.44 3.28
N LEU A 221 14.18 -3.28 2.79
CA LEU A 221 13.12 -2.60 3.53
C LEU A 221 12.52 -3.46 4.66
N ARG A 222 12.88 -4.75 4.73
CA ARG A 222 12.45 -5.68 5.79
C ARG A 222 13.51 -5.90 6.87
N SER A 223 14.76 -5.55 6.61
CA SER A 223 15.89 -5.61 7.56
C SER A 223 15.96 -4.34 8.40
#